data_AF-A0A059LB93-F1
#
_entry.id   AF-A0A059LB93-F1
#
_cell.length_a   1.000
_cell.length_b   1.000
_cell.length_c   1.000
_cell.angle_alpha   90.00
_cell.angle_beta   90.00
_cell.angle_gamma   90.00
#
_symmetry.space_group_name_H-M   'P 1'
#
loop_
_entity.id
_entity.type
_entity.pdbx_description
1 polymer ?
#
loop_
_entity_poly.entity_id
_entity_poly.type
_entity_poly.pdbx_seq_one_letter_code
_entity_poly.pdbx_strand_id
1 'polypeptide(L)'
;SDAHAAAAPGPGELRAADVSLAVVRSWHEYGEALIECVEGCRCQPSVLDAAWGNPSTQSYISTFRVTEHERCVVRLTVQPSRYDPPRTKFEVRALLVSPPGAVLSTGVNVKGHGLR
;
A
#
# COMPACT_ATOMS: atom_id res chain seq x y z
N SER A 1 -28.59 -4.21 1.17
CA SER A 1 -27.23 -3.66 1.28
C SER A 1 -26.55 -3.87 -0.05
N ASP A 2 -26.65 -2.85 -0.89
CA ASP A 2 -26.46 -2.95 -2.33
C ASP A 2 -24.98 -3.05 -2.68
N ALA A 3 -24.62 -4.20 -3.26
CA ALA A 3 -23.35 -4.38 -3.92
C ALA A 3 -23.26 -3.40 -5.09
N HIS A 4 -22.44 -2.37 -4.94
CA HIS A 4 -22.00 -1.55 -6.05
C HIS A 4 -21.08 -2.41 -6.93
N ALA A 5 -21.69 -3.22 -7.79
CA ALA A 5 -20.99 -3.79 -8.93
C ALA A 5 -20.50 -2.60 -9.78
N ALA A 6 -19.21 -2.29 -9.69
CA ALA A 6 -18.59 -1.31 -10.56
C ALA A 6 -18.79 -1.80 -12.00
N ALA A 7 -19.53 -1.03 -12.79
CA ALA A 7 -19.72 -1.30 -14.20
C ALA A 7 -18.34 -1.39 -14.89
N ALA A 8 -18.22 -2.26 -15.88
CA ALA A 8 -17.00 -2.36 -16.66
C ALA A 8 -16.67 -0.99 -17.28
N PRO A 9 -15.41 -0.53 -17.20
CA PRO A 9 -15.02 0.78 -17.71
C PRO A 9 -15.30 0.89 -19.21
N GLY A 10 -15.77 2.07 -19.63
CA GLY A 10 -16.10 2.35 -21.03
C GLY A 10 -14.86 2.37 -21.94
N PRO A 11 -15.03 2.26 -23.27
CA PRO A 11 -13.92 2.39 -24.20
C PRO A 11 -13.28 3.79 -24.08
N GLY A 12 -12.03 3.83 -23.61
CA GLY A 12 -11.27 5.07 -23.34
C GLY A 12 -11.11 5.42 -21.87
N GLU A 13 -11.75 4.70 -20.96
CA GLU A 13 -11.60 4.90 -19.52
C GLU A 13 -10.38 4.13 -19.00
N LEU A 14 -9.42 4.84 -18.40
CA LEU A 14 -8.25 4.23 -17.78
C LEU A 14 -8.73 3.36 -16.63
N ARG A 15 -8.53 2.04 -16.78
CA ARG A 15 -8.79 1.09 -15.70
C ARG A 15 -7.88 1.41 -14.52
N ALA A 16 -8.41 1.31 -13.30
CA ALA A 16 -7.66 1.60 -12.10
C ALA A 16 -7.28 0.31 -11.37
N ALA A 17 -6.02 0.16 -10.98
CA ALA A 17 -5.56 -0.94 -10.13
C ALA A 17 -5.22 -0.43 -8.74
N ASP A 18 -5.46 -1.27 -7.73
CA ASP A 18 -5.03 -1.01 -6.36
C ASP A 18 -3.64 -1.66 -6.16
N VAL A 19 -2.68 -0.87 -5.67
CA VAL A 19 -1.35 -1.35 -5.29
C VAL A 19 -1.27 -1.32 -3.77
N SER A 20 -1.05 -2.49 -3.17
CA SER A 20 -0.90 -2.64 -1.72
C SER A 20 0.55 -2.94 -1.36
N LEU A 21 1.11 -2.13 -0.46
CA LEU A 21 2.43 -2.33 0.13
C LEU A 21 2.26 -2.84 1.56
N ALA A 22 2.78 -4.03 1.85
CA ALA A 22 2.99 -4.46 3.23
C ALA A 22 4.32 -3.88 3.71
N VAL A 23 4.28 -3.01 4.72
CA VAL A 23 5.44 -2.34 5.29
C VAL A 23 5.56 -2.63 6.79
N VAL A 24 6.74 -2.44 7.34
CA VAL A 24 6.91 -2.39 8.80
C VAL A 24 6.69 -0.97 9.28
N ARG A 25 5.89 -0.82 10.33
CA ARG A 25 5.83 0.40 11.14
C ARG A 25 6.47 0.17 12.48
N SER A 26 7.23 1.14 12.96
CA SER A 26 7.87 1.08 14.28
C SER A 26 7.99 2.47 14.89
N TRP A 27 8.10 2.51 16.21
CA TRP A 27 8.27 3.75 16.98
C TRP A 27 9.69 4.30 16.99
N HIS A 28 10.67 3.48 16.62
CA HIS A 28 12.07 3.86 16.65
C HIS A 28 12.70 3.63 15.27
N GLU A 29 13.50 4.59 14.79
CA GLU A 29 14.26 4.54 13.52
C GLU A 29 13.45 4.43 12.23
N TYR A 30 12.11 4.50 12.24
CA TYR A 30 11.32 4.45 11.01
C TYR A 30 10.88 5.85 10.57
N GLY A 31 10.89 6.07 9.25
CA GLY A 31 10.51 7.32 8.62
C GLY A 31 9.30 7.16 7.71
N GLU A 32 9.21 8.06 6.73
CA GLU A 32 8.13 8.08 5.75
C GLU A 32 8.67 7.77 4.37
N ALA A 33 7.79 7.37 3.45
CA ALA A 33 8.13 7.29 2.04
C ALA A 33 7.13 8.10 1.21
N LEU A 34 7.65 8.95 0.31
CA LEU A 34 6.86 9.58 -0.73
C LEU A 34 6.65 8.58 -1.87
N ILE A 35 5.40 8.38 -2.26
CA ILE A 35 4.96 7.53 -3.36
C ILE A 35 4.66 8.40 -4.58
N GLU A 36 5.29 8.10 -5.71
CA GLU A 36 5.10 8.82 -6.97
C GLU A 36 5.03 7.85 -8.16
N CYS A 37 4.10 8.06 -9.07
CA CYS A 37 4.09 7.37 -10.36
C CYS A 37 4.98 8.13 -11.34
N VAL A 38 5.99 7.45 -11.88
CA VAL A 38 7.05 8.10 -12.68
C VAL A 38 7.09 7.60 -14.13
N GLU A 39 6.44 6.47 -14.45
CA GLU A 39 6.36 5.95 -15.82
C GLU A 39 5.11 5.09 -16.02
N GLY A 40 4.42 5.27 -17.16
CA GLY A 40 3.35 4.42 -17.67
C GLY A 40 1.99 4.54 -16.95
N CYS A 41 1.99 4.54 -15.63
CA CYS A 41 0.80 4.72 -14.80
C CYS A 41 0.71 6.13 -14.22
N ARG A 42 -0.48 6.51 -13.77
CA ARG A 42 -0.75 7.75 -13.04
C ARG A 42 -1.29 7.41 -11.66
N CYS A 43 -0.86 8.18 -10.66
CA CYS A 43 -1.42 8.15 -9.32
C CYS A 43 -1.31 9.52 -8.68
N GLN A 44 -2.12 9.77 -7.66
CA GLN A 44 -1.93 10.93 -6.82
C GLN A 44 -0.71 10.69 -5.90
N PRO A 45 0.28 11.60 -5.88
CA PRO A 45 1.39 11.50 -4.94
C PRO A 45 0.87 11.40 -3.51
N SER A 46 1.43 10.49 -2.71
CA SER A 46 1.01 10.29 -1.33
C SER A 46 2.18 9.93 -0.43
N VAL A 47 2.02 10.15 0.87
CA VAL A 47 3.04 9.82 1.87
C VAL A 47 2.60 8.58 2.63
N LEU A 48 3.47 7.58 2.66
CA LEU A 48 3.32 6.40 3.49
C LEU A 48 4.15 6.60 4.76
N ASP A 49 3.45 6.93 5.85
CA ASP A 49 4.06 7.04 7.16
C ASP A 49 4.34 5.65 7.73
N ALA A 50 5.61 5.34 8.02
CA ALA A 50 6.01 4.13 8.73
C ALA A 50 6.45 4.39 10.16
N ALA A 51 6.42 5.64 10.62
CA ALA A 51 6.61 5.97 12.02
C ALA A 51 5.34 5.61 12.81
N TRP A 52 5.53 4.99 13.98
CA TRP A 52 4.43 4.52 14.81
C TRP A 52 4.50 5.14 16.20
N GLY A 53 3.44 5.81 16.64
CA GLY A 53 3.46 6.48 17.95
C GLY A 53 3.49 5.54 19.15
N ASN A 54 3.13 4.27 18.98
CA ASN A 54 3.09 3.29 20.08
C ASN A 54 4.38 2.47 20.12
N PRO A 55 4.88 2.09 21.31
CA PRO A 55 6.14 1.36 21.49
C PRO A 55 6.04 -0.11 21.05
N SER A 56 5.74 -0.33 19.79
CA SER A 56 5.62 -1.64 19.15
C SER A 56 6.11 -1.58 17.71
N THR A 57 6.37 -2.75 17.15
CA THR A 57 6.67 -2.92 15.72
C THR A 57 5.60 -3.81 15.12
N GLN A 58 5.02 -3.39 13.99
CA GLN A 58 3.92 -4.11 13.36
C GLN A 58 4.04 -4.09 11.84
N SER A 59 3.46 -5.11 11.20
CA SER A 59 3.20 -5.06 9.77
C SER A 59 1.95 -4.24 9.51
N TYR A 60 1.99 -3.41 8.47
CA TYR A 60 0.90 -2.55 8.05
C TYR A 60 0.76 -2.64 6.54
N ILE A 61 -0.47 -2.72 6.03
CA ILE A 61 -0.74 -2.68 4.60
C ILE A 61 -1.27 -1.30 4.25
N SER A 62 -0.57 -0.61 3.35
CA SER A 62 -1.04 0.64 2.74
C SER A 62 -1.44 0.37 1.30
N THR A 63 -2.58 0.90 0.88
CA THR A 63 -3.08 0.75 -0.49
C THR A 63 -3.20 2.13 -1.12
N PHE A 64 -2.69 2.26 -2.35
CA PHE A 64 -2.89 3.43 -3.20
C PHE A 64 -3.33 2.99 -4.60
N ARG A 65 -3.98 3.91 -5.32
CA ARG A 65 -4.57 3.61 -6.62
C ARG A 65 -3.70 4.14 -7.75
N VAL A 66 -3.51 3.32 -8.78
CA VAL A 66 -2.81 3.67 -10.02
C VAL A 66 -3.70 3.43 -11.23
N THR A 67 -3.45 4.09 -12.34
CA THR A 67 -4.01 3.67 -13.64
C THR A 67 -3.27 2.44 -14.14
N GLU A 68 -3.98 1.48 -14.73
CA GLU A 68 -3.38 0.31 -15.36
C GLU A 68 -2.50 0.71 -16.54
N HIS A 69 -1.35 0.05 -16.66
CA HIS A 69 -0.42 0.18 -17.76
C HIS A 69 0.42 -1.10 -17.86
N GLU A 70 0.84 -1.49 -19.07
CA GLU A 70 1.68 -2.68 -19.29
C GLU A 70 3.00 -2.62 -18.52
N ARG A 71 3.50 -1.39 -18.33
CA ARG A 71 4.69 -1.10 -17.54
C ARG A 71 4.44 0.10 -16.62
N CYS A 72 4.14 -0.15 -15.35
CA CYS A 72 3.97 0.90 -14.34
C CYS A 72 5.23 0.98 -13.48
N VAL A 73 5.84 2.17 -13.40
CA VAL A 73 6.97 2.42 -12.49
C VAL A 73 6.53 3.40 -11.41
N VAL A 74 6.58 2.92 -10.17
CA VAL A 74 6.33 3.71 -8.97
C VAL A 74 7.65 3.91 -8.23
N ARG A 75 7.94 5.15 -7.86
CA ARG A 75 9.09 5.53 -7.03
C ARG A 75 8.66 5.66 -5.57
N LEU A 76 9.44 5.05 -4.69
CA LEU A 76 9.37 5.25 -3.25
C LEU A 76 10.61 6.04 -2.81
N THR A 77 10.41 7.26 -2.35
CA THR A 77 11.50 8.12 -1.84
C THR A 77 11.41 8.19 -0.33
N VAL A 78 12.35 7.53 0.36
CA VAL A 78 12.43 7.54 1.82
C VAL A 78 12.80 8.94 2.30
N GLN A 79 11.97 9.49 3.19
CA GLN A 79 12.16 10.79 3.83
C GLN A 79 12.77 10.60 5.22
N PRO A 80 13.61 11.54 5.69
CA PRO A 80 14.15 11.51 7.04
C PRO A 80 13.07 11.30 8.10
N SER A 81 13.34 10.44 9.09
CA SER A 81 12.44 10.24 10.21
C SER A 81 12.22 11.54 10.96
N ARG A 82 10.97 11.80 11.34
CA ARG A 82 10.58 12.93 12.20
C ARG A 82 11.10 12.76 13.63
N TYR A 83 11.37 11.52 14.04
CA TYR A 83 11.70 11.14 15.42
C TYR A 83 13.18 10.82 15.61
N ASP A 84 13.84 10.20 14.62
CA ASP A 84 15.28 9.90 14.64
C ASP A 84 15.91 10.13 13.25
N PRO A 85 16.07 11.40 12.81
CA PRO A 85 16.53 11.71 11.45
C PRO A 85 17.83 11.01 11.02
N PRO A 86 18.88 10.90 11.86
CA PRO A 86 20.13 10.22 11.51
C PRO A 86 19.97 8.71 11.25
N ARG A 87 18.90 8.08 11.75
CA ARG A 87 18.66 6.64 11.64
C ARG A 87 17.29 6.40 11.03
N THR A 88 17.19 6.67 9.73
CA THR A 88 15.94 6.45 9.00
C THR A 88 15.93 5.10 8.31
N LYS A 89 14.91 4.29 8.61
CA LYS A 89 14.60 3.01 7.98
C LYS A 89 13.21 3.04 7.36
N PHE A 90 13.06 2.28 6.30
CA PHE A 90 11.78 1.99 5.67
C PHE A 90 11.86 0.57 5.10
N GLU A 91 10.98 -0.33 5.56
CA GLU A 91 11.01 -1.75 5.17
C GLU A 91 9.72 -2.11 4.44
N VAL A 92 9.86 -2.52 3.17
CA VAL A 92 8.78 -3.12 2.37
C VAL A 92 8.92 -4.63 2.44
N ARG A 93 7.86 -5.31 2.87
CA ARG A 93 7.80 -6.78 2.99
C ARG A 93 7.12 -7.44 1.81
N ALA A 94 6.10 -6.80 1.26
CA ALA A 94 5.36 -7.33 0.12
C ALA A 94 4.76 -6.20 -0.72
N LEU A 95 4.56 -6.51 -2.00
CA LEU A 95 3.80 -5.70 -2.95
C LEU A 95 2.73 -6.60 -3.58
N LEU A 96 1.50 -6.13 -3.57
CA LEU A 96 0.36 -6.78 -4.20
C LEU A 96 -0.26 -5.80 -5.20
N VAL A 97 -0.64 -6.31 -6.36
CA VAL A 97 -1.36 -5.56 -7.39
C VAL A 97 -2.69 -6.24 -7.62
N SER A 98 -3.77 -5.49 -7.44
CA SER A 98 -5.14 -5.97 -7.57
C SER A 98 -5.81 -5.22 -8.72
N PRO A 99 -6.22 -5.90 -9.80
CA PRO A 99 -7.00 -5.28 -10.86
C PRO A 99 -8.39 -4.85 -10.33
N PRO A 100 -9.04 -3.86 -10.95
CA PRO A 100 -10.35 -3.40 -10.54
C PRO A 100 -11.36 -4.53 -10.67
N GLY A 101 -12.21 -4.69 -9.65
CA GLY A 101 -13.26 -5.69 -9.65
C GLY A 101 -12.79 -7.13 -9.34
N ALA A 102 -11.56 -7.32 -8.87
CA ALA A 102 -11.15 -8.59 -8.26
C ALA A 102 -12.02 -8.90 -7.04
N VAL A 103 -13.01 -9.76 -7.21
CA VAL A 103 -13.87 -10.22 -6.11
C VAL A 103 -13.11 -11.28 -5.33
N LEU A 104 -12.74 -10.96 -4.09
CA LEU A 104 -12.36 -11.98 -3.11
C LEU A 104 -13.63 -12.78 -2.78
N SER A 105 -13.65 -14.06 -3.15
CA SER A 105 -14.67 -14.99 -2.67
C SER A 105 -14.57 -15.01 -1.13
N THR A 106 -15.61 -14.51 -0.48
CA THR A 106 -15.70 -14.38 0.97
C THR A 106 -15.46 -15.72 1.65
N GLY A 107 -14.36 -15.84 2.42
CA GLY A 107 -14.10 -17.01 3.24
C GLY A 107 -12.64 -17.22 3.63
N VAL A 108 -12.00 -16.27 4.31
CA VAL A 108 -10.70 -16.55 4.96
C VAL A 108 -10.97 -16.88 6.44
N ASN A 109 -11.07 -18.17 6.75
CA ASN A 109 -11.13 -18.64 8.13
C ASN A 109 -9.71 -18.82 8.69
N VAL A 110 -9.29 -17.92 9.57
CA VAL A 110 -8.04 -18.06 10.33
C VAL A 110 -8.39 -18.62 11.71
N LYS A 111 -8.08 -19.89 11.95
CA LYS A 111 -8.26 -20.52 13.26
C LYS A 111 -6.97 -20.38 14.07
N GLY A 112 -6.93 -19.44 15.02
CA GLY A 112 -5.83 -19.30 15.97
C GLY A 112 -5.94 -20.33 17.09
N HIS A 113 -4.93 -21.18 17.26
CA HIS A 113 -4.78 -21.97 18.48
C HIS A 113 -4.08 -21.09 19.53
N GLY A 114 -4.80 -20.72 20.60
CA GLY A 114 -4.21 -20.02 21.73
C GLY A 114 -3.15 -20.88 22.43
N LEU A 115 -1.96 -20.31 22.62
CA LEU A 115 -0.98 -20.84 23.56
C LEU A 115 -1.51 -20.60 24.97
N ARG A 116 -1.61 -21.69 25.74
CA ARG A 116 -1.98 -21.70 27.16
C ARG A 116 -0.84 -21.15 28.01
#